data_AF-A0A552FPN9-F1
#
_entry.id   AF-A0A552FPN9-F1
#
_cell.length_a   1.000
_cell.length_b   1.000
_cell.length_c   1.000
_cell.angle_alpha   90.00
_cell.angle_beta   90.00
_cell.angle_gamma   90.00
#
_symmetry.space_group_name_H-M   'P 1'
#
loop_
_entity.id
_entity.type
_entity.pdbx_description
1 polymer ?
#
loop_
_entity_poly.entity_id
_entity_poly.type
_entity_poly.pdbx_seq_one_letter_code
_entity_poly.pdbx_strand_id
1 'polypeptide(L)'
;MARVTGVSWSWLQNYVNNKFSQVPRQVKVTDKPKGKLIIECDELWSFVFCQKIKVYIWLAIDRTTREIIGCYLGDKSRQSAKKLWDSLPGVYRQCAVAYTDFWESYKTVIPSKRHRPVGQETGQTNPIERLNNTFRQRISRLVR
;
A
#
# COMPACT_ATOMS: atom_id res chain seq x y z
N MET A 1 30.47 -7.49 2.05
CA MET A 1 29.44 -8.48 1.68
C MET A 1 29.98 -9.53 0.72
N ALA A 2 30.39 -9.21 -0.51
CA ALA A 2 30.90 -10.21 -1.46
C ALA A 2 32.10 -11.04 -0.95
N ARG A 3 33.01 -10.43 -0.18
CA ARG A 3 34.15 -11.12 0.44
C ARG A 3 33.78 -12.13 1.53
N VAL A 4 32.62 -11.96 2.17
CA VAL A 4 32.16 -12.78 3.30
C VAL A 4 31.17 -13.84 2.84
N THR A 5 30.30 -13.51 1.88
CA THR A 5 29.27 -14.42 1.36
C THR A 5 29.67 -15.13 0.06
N GLY A 6 30.74 -14.70 -0.61
CA GLY A 6 31.15 -15.20 -1.93
C GLY A 6 30.23 -14.77 -3.09
N VAL A 7 29.24 -13.91 -2.82
CA VAL A 7 28.21 -13.52 -3.81
C VAL A 7 28.50 -12.13 -4.36
N SER A 8 28.58 -12.01 -5.69
CA SER A 8 28.72 -10.70 -6.36
C SER A 8 27.42 -9.91 -6.32
N TRP A 9 27.53 -8.58 -6.36
CA TRP A 9 26.36 -7.69 -6.34
C TRP A 9 25.46 -7.90 -7.56
N SER A 10 26.06 -8.10 -8.74
CA SER A 10 25.34 -8.38 -9.99
C SER A 10 24.57 -9.69 -9.90
N TRP A 11 25.15 -10.73 -9.32
CA TRP A 11 24.46 -12.00 -9.11
C TRP A 11 23.26 -11.82 -8.18
N LEU A 12 23.43 -11.11 -7.06
CA LEU A 12 22.34 -10.89 -6.11
C LEU A 12 21.19 -10.10 -6.74
N GLN A 13 21.50 -9.04 -7.49
CA GLN A 13 20.50 -8.25 -8.21
C GLN A 13 19.74 -9.09 -9.23
N ASN A 14 20.45 -9.92 -10.02
CA ASN A 14 19.83 -10.82 -10.99
C ASN A 14 18.97 -11.88 -10.32
N TYR A 15 19.44 -12.47 -9.23
CA TYR A 15 18.70 -13.44 -8.43
C TYR A 15 17.39 -12.83 -7.90
N VAL A 16 17.48 -11.64 -7.30
CA VAL A 16 16.32 -10.90 -6.78
C VAL A 16 15.34 -10.59 -7.92
N ASN A 17 15.82 -10.05 -9.04
CA ASN A 17 14.96 -9.75 -10.21
C ASN A 17 14.26 -10.99 -10.75
N ASN A 18 14.96 -12.12 -10.84
CA ASN A 18 14.39 -13.37 -11.31
C ASN A 18 13.32 -13.88 -10.34
N LYS A 19 13.60 -13.90 -9.03
CA LYS A 19 12.60 -14.26 -8.02
C LYS A 19 11.38 -13.35 -8.08
N PHE A 20 11.56 -12.03 -8.18
CA PHE A 20 10.44 -11.08 -8.29
C PHE A 20 9.63 -11.26 -9.58
N SER A 21 10.25 -11.69 -10.69
CA SER A 21 9.52 -11.97 -11.94
C SER A 21 8.58 -13.16 -11.84
N GLN A 22 8.90 -14.13 -10.98
CA GLN A 22 8.12 -15.35 -10.78
C GLN A 22 7.02 -15.20 -9.73
N VAL A 23 7.08 -14.15 -8.89
CA VAL A 23 6.09 -13.90 -7.85
C VAL A 23 4.90 -13.14 -8.46
N PRO A 24 3.67 -13.68 -8.37
CA PRO A 24 2.50 -12.97 -8.85
C PRO A 24 2.34 -11.67 -8.05
N ARG A 25 2.13 -10.56 -8.76
CA ARG A 25 1.88 -9.23 -8.17
C ARG A 25 0.43 -9.10 -7.70
N GLN A 26 -0.03 -10.09 -6.95
CA GLN A 26 -1.37 -10.16 -6.41
C GLN A 26 -1.29 -10.29 -4.90
N VAL A 27 -2.11 -9.51 -4.22
CA VAL A 27 -2.23 -9.58 -2.77
C VAL A 27 -3.05 -10.82 -2.45
N LYS A 28 -2.44 -11.81 -1.79
CA LYS A 28 -3.17 -12.97 -1.26
C LYS A 28 -3.96 -12.51 -0.05
N VAL A 29 -5.26 -12.33 -0.23
CA VAL A 29 -6.18 -11.94 0.85
C VAL A 29 -6.93 -13.20 1.29
N THR A 30 -6.99 -13.40 2.60
CA THR A 30 -7.77 -14.49 3.20
C THR A 30 -9.26 -14.29 2.88
N ASP A 31 -9.98 -15.36 2.56
CA ASP A 31 -11.42 -15.27 2.29
C ASP A 31 -12.16 -14.73 3.52
N LYS A 32 -13.01 -13.73 3.29
CA LYS A 32 -13.69 -12.99 4.35
C LYS A 32 -15.19 -13.27 4.33
N PRO A 33 -15.82 -13.41 5.51
CA PRO A 33 -17.26 -13.54 5.58
C PRO A 33 -17.92 -12.27 5.00
N LYS A 34 -19.08 -12.45 4.36
CA LYS A 34 -19.90 -11.34 3.88
C LYS A 34 -20.39 -10.54 5.09
N GLY A 35 -19.85 -9.34 5.29
CA GLY A 35 -20.17 -8.49 6.43
C GLY A 35 -19.67 -7.05 6.25
N LYS A 36 -19.80 -6.23 7.31
CA LYS A 36 -19.20 -4.88 7.34
C LYS A 36 -17.68 -5.01 7.36
N LEU A 37 -17.06 -4.80 6.21
CA LEU A 37 -15.61 -4.70 6.08
C LEU A 37 -15.19 -3.24 6.26
N ILE A 38 -14.12 -3.03 7.01
CA ILE A 38 -13.54 -1.70 7.24
C ILE A 38 -12.13 -1.72 6.71
N ILE A 39 -11.82 -0.75 5.84
CA ILE A 39 -10.50 -0.61 5.25
C ILE A 39 -9.93 0.76 5.60
N GLU A 40 -8.62 0.81 5.74
CA GLU A 40 -7.84 2.02 5.90
C GLU A 40 -6.92 2.17 4.69
N CYS A 41 -6.90 3.35 4.08
CA CYS A 41 -6.03 3.66 2.96
C CYS A 41 -5.11 4.84 3.30
N ASP A 42 -3.84 4.73 2.93
CA ASP A 42 -2.82 5.76 3.15
C ASP A 42 -1.76 5.67 2.04
N GLU A 43 -0.98 6.74 1.88
CA GLU A 43 0.12 6.81 0.93
C GLU A 43 1.47 7.00 1.62
N LEU A 44 2.43 6.22 1.14
CA LEU A 44 3.84 6.49 1.32
C LEU A 44 4.42 7.06 0.03
N TRP A 45 5.56 7.74 0.13
CA TRP A 45 6.34 8.06 -1.06
C TRP A 45 7.82 7.99 -0.77
N SER A 46 8.59 7.69 -1.82
CA SER A 46 10.05 7.62 -1.78
C SER A 46 10.64 8.01 -3.14
N PHE A 47 11.94 8.20 -3.18
CA PHE A 47 12.70 8.45 -4.40
C PHE A 47 13.29 7.15 -4.94
N VAL A 48 13.07 6.88 -6.23
CA VAL A 48 13.61 5.69 -6.91
C VAL A 48 14.69 6.15 -7.89
N PHE A 49 15.83 5.47 -7.93
CA PHE A 49 16.99 5.79 -8.78
C PHE A 49 17.68 7.12 -8.43
N CYS A 50 17.00 8.26 -8.51
CA CYS A 50 17.50 9.57 -8.14
C CYS A 50 16.45 10.37 -7.36
N GLN A 51 16.89 11.43 -6.66
CA GLN A 51 16.02 12.31 -5.86
C GLN A 51 14.96 13.09 -6.68
N LYS A 52 14.94 12.93 -8.00
CA LYS A 52 13.95 13.57 -8.87
C LYS A 52 12.76 12.67 -9.18
N ILE A 53 12.92 11.35 -9.12
CA ILE A 53 11.85 10.40 -9.45
C ILE A 53 11.13 10.03 -8.17
N LYS A 54 10.04 10.76 -7.88
CA LYS A 54 9.18 10.52 -6.74
C LYS A 54 8.12 9.47 -7.09
N VAL A 55 8.09 8.38 -6.33
CA VAL A 55 7.10 7.31 -6.48
C VAL A 55 6.23 7.24 -5.23
N TYR A 56 4.93 7.18 -5.43
CA TYR A 56 3.92 7.00 -4.40
C TYR A 56 3.53 5.53 -4.30
N ILE A 57 3.50 5.04 -3.07
CA ILE A 57 3.07 3.70 -2.69
C ILE A 57 1.72 3.87 -2.01
N TRP A 58 0.68 3.51 -2.74
CA TRP A 58 -0.69 3.50 -2.26
C TRP A 58 -0.94 2.16 -1.58
N LEU A 59 -1.44 2.19 -0.34
CA LEU A 59 -1.71 1.00 0.45
C LEU A 59 -3.15 1.02 0.96
N ALA A 60 -3.78 -0.15 0.94
CA ALA A 60 -5.06 -0.40 1.58
C ALA A 60 -4.91 -1.61 2.51
N ILE A 61 -5.33 -1.45 3.76
CA ILE A 61 -5.31 -2.51 4.77
C ILE A 61 -6.71 -2.75 5.31
N ASP A 62 -6.96 -3.99 5.73
CA ASP A 62 -8.14 -4.32 6.51
C ASP A 62 -7.90 -3.96 7.98
N ARG A 63 -8.81 -3.20 8.58
CA ARG A 63 -8.69 -2.73 9.97
C ARG A 63 -8.73 -3.88 10.99
N THR A 64 -9.49 -4.93 10.69
CA THR A 64 -9.70 -6.07 11.60
C THR A 64 -8.52 -7.03 11.57
N THR A 65 -8.07 -7.45 10.37
CA THR A 65 -6.97 -8.43 10.26
C THR A 65 -5.59 -7.79 10.14
N ARG A 66 -5.51 -6.49 9.82
CA ARG A 66 -4.26 -5.78 9.50
C ARG A 66 -3.53 -6.36 8.29
N GLU A 67 -4.22 -7.12 7.46
CA GLU A 67 -3.70 -7.60 6.19
C GLU A 67 -3.70 -6.47 5.18
N ILE A 68 -2.65 -6.40 4.38
CA ILE A 68 -2.65 -5.59 3.17
C ILE A 68 -3.62 -6.27 2.21
N ILE A 69 -4.59 -5.52 1.70
CA ILE A 69 -5.63 -6.02 0.79
C ILE A 69 -5.52 -5.41 -0.61
N GLY A 70 -4.77 -4.31 -0.75
CA GLY A 70 -4.52 -3.66 -2.01
C GLY A 70 -3.23 -2.84 -1.94
N CYS A 71 -2.50 -2.79 -3.03
CA CYS A 71 -1.35 -1.91 -3.16
C CYS A 71 -1.20 -1.46 -4.61
N TYR A 72 -0.75 -0.22 -4.80
CA TYR A 72 -0.47 0.33 -6.12
C TYR A 72 0.72 1.28 -6.07
N LEU A 73 1.61 1.16 -7.06
CA LEU A 73 2.77 2.03 -7.22
C LEU A 73 2.51 3.01 -8.36
N GLY A 74 2.66 4.30 -8.11
CA GLY A 74 2.41 5.32 -9.12
C GLY A 74 2.77 6.71 -8.65
N ASP A 75 1.96 7.68 -9.08
CA ASP A 75 2.08 9.09 -8.73
C ASP A 75 0.99 9.50 -7.73
N LYS A 76 1.01 10.78 -7.31
CA LYS A 76 -0.03 11.36 -6.45
C LYS A 76 -1.27 11.79 -7.24
N SER A 77 -1.71 10.99 -8.21
CA SER A 77 -2.88 11.32 -9.04
C SER A 77 -4.12 10.54 -8.63
N ARG A 78 -5.27 11.09 -9.02
CA ARG A 78 -6.58 10.42 -8.92
C ARG A 78 -6.61 9.10 -9.69
N GLN A 79 -5.89 8.98 -10.81
CA GLN A 79 -5.83 7.75 -11.58
C GLN A 79 -5.13 6.64 -10.79
N SER A 80 -4.07 6.98 -10.05
CA SER A 80 -3.37 6.04 -9.17
C SER A 80 -4.26 5.60 -8.00
N ALA A 81 -5.04 6.52 -7.40
CA ALA A 81 -6.03 6.15 -6.38
C ALA A 81 -7.12 5.21 -6.93
N LYS A 82 -7.60 5.43 -8.17
CA LYS A 82 -8.55 4.51 -8.83
C LYS A 82 -7.94 3.13 -9.04
N LYS A 83 -6.69 3.05 -9.48
CA LYS A 83 -5.98 1.78 -9.65
C LYS A 83 -5.75 1.05 -8.33
N LEU A 84 -5.52 1.76 -7.23
CA LEU A 84 -5.54 1.16 -5.89
C LEU A 84 -6.90 0.53 -5.61
N TRP A 85 -7.99 1.25 -5.83
CA TRP A 85 -9.34 0.73 -5.60
C TRP A 85 -9.63 -0.50 -6.47
N ASP A 86 -9.25 -0.48 -7.74
CA ASP A 86 -9.42 -1.59 -8.67
C ASP A 86 -8.56 -2.81 -8.29
N SER A 87 -7.44 -2.61 -7.59
CA SER A 87 -6.60 -3.69 -7.05
C SER A 87 -7.24 -4.46 -5.90
N LEU A 88 -8.27 -3.89 -5.26
CA LEU A 88 -8.95 -4.51 -4.13
C LEU A 88 -9.78 -5.73 -4.59
N PRO A 89 -9.85 -6.80 -3.77
CA PRO A 89 -10.76 -7.92 -4.01
C PRO A 89 -12.20 -7.43 -4.14
N GLY A 90 -12.99 -8.12 -4.97
CA GLY A 90 -14.37 -7.72 -5.27
C GLY A 90 -15.25 -7.56 -4.04
N VAL A 91 -15.03 -8.38 -3.00
CA VAL A 91 -15.77 -8.30 -1.73
C VAL A 91 -15.60 -6.92 -1.06
N TYR A 92 -14.36 -6.40 -1.00
CA TYR A 92 -14.10 -5.09 -0.43
C TYR A 92 -14.69 -3.97 -1.29
N ARG A 93 -14.62 -4.07 -2.62
CA ARG A 93 -15.25 -3.08 -3.51
C ARG A 93 -16.78 -3.01 -3.35
N GLN A 94 -17.41 -4.13 -2.99
CA GLN A 94 -18.86 -4.22 -2.85
C GLN A 94 -19.38 -3.72 -1.49
N CYS A 95 -18.71 -4.01 -0.37
CA CYS A 95 -19.26 -3.73 0.96
C CYS A 95 -18.33 -2.97 1.93
N ALA A 96 -17.09 -2.66 1.55
CA ALA A 96 -16.17 -2.01 2.46
C ALA A 96 -16.50 -0.53 2.71
N VAL A 97 -16.36 -0.12 3.97
CA VAL A 97 -16.29 1.28 4.40
C VAL A 97 -14.82 1.68 4.44
N ALA A 98 -14.46 2.74 3.74
CA ALA A 98 -13.08 3.17 3.58
C ALA A 98 -12.80 4.42 4.42
N TYR A 99 -11.85 4.28 5.32
CA TYR A 99 -11.26 5.34 6.14
C TYR A 99 -10.02 5.84 5.42
N THR A 100 -10.01 7.13 5.09
CA THR A 100 -8.87 7.76 4.43
C THR A 100 -8.65 9.13 5.04
N ASP A 101 -7.44 9.66 4.86
CA ASP A 101 -7.20 11.08 5.09
C ASP A 101 -8.08 11.93 4.14
N PHE A 102 -8.24 13.21 4.48
CA PHE A 102 -9.09 14.19 3.78
C PHE A 102 -8.68 14.48 2.32
N TRP A 103 -7.81 13.67 1.71
CA TRP A 103 -7.28 13.90 0.37
C TRP A 103 -8.38 13.80 -0.71
N GLU A 104 -8.42 14.79 -1.59
CA GLU A 104 -9.48 14.97 -2.60
C GLU A 104 -9.57 13.82 -3.61
N SER A 105 -8.46 13.10 -3.83
CA SER A 105 -8.44 11.96 -4.76
C SER A 105 -9.37 10.84 -4.32
N TYR A 106 -9.51 10.60 -3.01
CA TYR A 106 -10.39 9.54 -2.49
C TYR A 106 -11.88 9.85 -2.62
N LYS A 107 -12.26 11.14 -2.50
CA LYS A 107 -13.67 11.59 -2.59
C LYS A 107 -14.34 11.20 -3.91
N THR A 108 -13.55 11.02 -4.96
CA THR A 108 -14.04 10.69 -6.31
C THR A 108 -13.93 9.22 -6.67
N VAL A 109 -13.11 8.45 -5.94
CA VAL A 109 -12.88 7.02 -6.19
C VAL A 109 -13.80 6.17 -5.32
N ILE A 110 -14.01 6.58 -4.08
CA ILE A 110 -14.84 5.85 -3.11
C ILE A 110 -16.25 6.44 -3.12
N PRO A 111 -17.31 5.61 -3.17
CA PRO A 111 -18.68 6.09 -3.06
C PRO A 111 -18.88 6.92 -1.78
N SER A 112 -19.47 8.11 -1.89
CA SER A 112 -19.64 9.08 -0.80
C SER A 112 -20.28 8.50 0.47
N LYS A 113 -21.24 7.57 0.33
CA LYS A 113 -21.89 6.88 1.47
C LYS A 113 -20.97 5.95 2.26
N ARG A 114 -19.85 5.52 1.67
CA ARG A 114 -18.88 4.58 2.25
C ARG A 114 -17.54 5.25 2.58
N HIS A 115 -17.33 6.48 2.10
CA HIS A 115 -16.14 7.25 2.40
C HIS A 115 -16.28 7.90 3.78
N ARG A 116 -15.38 7.55 4.70
CA ARG A 116 -15.23 8.22 5.98
C ARG A 116 -13.89 8.96 5.92
N PRO A 117 -13.87 10.24 5.50
CA PRO A 117 -12.68 11.04 5.63
C PRO A 117 -12.47 11.31 7.11
N VAL A 118 -11.34 10.88 7.64
CA VAL A 118 -11.04 11.01 9.06
C VAL A 118 -9.67 11.65 9.21
N GLY A 119 -9.56 12.59 10.16
CA GLY A 119 -8.29 13.25 10.48
C GLY A 119 -7.42 12.40 11.39
N GLN A 120 -6.11 12.62 11.29
CA GLN A 120 -5.07 12.02 12.14
C GLN A 120 -5.40 12.12 13.64
N GLU A 121 -6.12 13.18 14.05
CA GLU A 121 -6.51 13.46 15.44
C GLU A 121 -7.52 12.47 16.04
N THR A 122 -8.14 11.62 15.22
CA THR A 122 -9.17 10.68 15.69
C THR A 122 -8.61 9.31 16.10
N GLY A 123 -7.34 9.05 15.81
CA GLY A 123 -6.69 7.75 16.05
C GLY A 123 -7.27 6.58 15.24
N GLN A 124 -8.12 6.85 14.24
CA GLN A 124 -8.75 5.78 13.45
C GLN A 124 -7.87 5.23 12.34
N THR A 125 -6.76 5.89 12.01
CA THR A 125 -5.72 5.51 11.04
C THR A 125 -4.46 4.91 11.71
N ASN A 126 -4.50 4.69 13.03
CA ASN A 126 -3.36 4.16 13.79
C ASN A 126 -2.77 2.85 13.22
N PRO A 127 -3.57 1.87 12.75
CA PRO A 127 -3.03 0.65 12.17
C PRO A 127 -2.16 0.90 10.92
N ILE A 128 -2.65 1.70 9.97
CA ILE A 128 -1.89 1.97 8.74
C ILE A 128 -0.69 2.88 9.01
N GLU A 129 -0.80 3.84 9.93
CA GLU A 129 0.33 4.67 10.35
C GLU A 129 1.44 3.86 11.00
N ARG A 130 1.08 2.90 11.88
CA ARG A 130 2.04 1.97 12.49
C ARG A 130 2.73 1.09 11.44
N LEU A 131 1.98 0.60 10.45
CA LEU A 131 2.54 -0.17 9.34
C LEU A 131 3.53 0.69 8.54
N ASN A 132 3.14 1.92 8.23
CA ASN A 132 3.96 2.89 7.51
C ASN A 132 5.25 3.21 8.27
N ASN A 133 5.19 3.38 9.59
CA ASN A 133 6.38 3.55 10.42
C ASN A 133 7.27 2.29 10.43
N THR A 134 6.67 1.10 10.46
CA THR A 134 7.43 -0.16 10.37
C THR A 134 8.17 -0.25 9.04
N PHE A 135 7.51 0.14 7.93
CA PHE A 135 8.15 0.19 6.62
C PHE A 135 9.29 1.19 6.57
N ARG A 136 9.13 2.38 7.14
CA ARG A 136 10.22 3.36 7.23
C ARG A 136 11.40 2.80 8.02
N GLN A 137 11.17 2.21 9.19
CA GLN A 137 12.27 1.68 10.02
C GLN A 137 13.01 0.50 9.36
N ARG A 138 12.31 -0.36 8.61
CA ARG A 138 12.90 -1.56 8.01
C ARG A 138 13.48 -1.31 6.61
N ILE A 139 12.95 -0.33 5.88
CA ILE A 139 13.34 -0.05 4.51
C ILE A 139 14.00 1.32 4.52
N SER A 140 15.33 1.35 4.54
CA SER A 140 16.14 2.57 4.60
C SER A 140 15.80 3.59 3.50
N ARG A 141 15.35 3.12 2.34
CA ARG A 141 14.91 3.97 1.22
C ARG A 141 13.56 4.67 1.46
N LEU A 142 12.75 4.21 2.41
CA LEU A 142 11.48 4.86 2.78
C LEU A 142 11.67 5.88 3.91
N VAL A 143 12.84 5.86 4.57
CA VAL A 143 13.26 6.92 5.48
C VAL A 143 13.63 8.13 4.63
N ARG A 144 13.10 9.29 5.02
CA ARG A 144 13.42 10.57 4.39
C ARG A 144 14.74 11.10 4.90
#